data_AF-A0A448ZN67-F1
#
_entry.id   AF-A0A448ZN67-F1
#
_cell.length_a   1.000
_cell.length_b   1.000
_cell.length_c   1.000
_cell.angle_alpha   90.00
_cell.angle_beta   90.00
_cell.angle_gamma   90.00
#
_symmetry.space_group_name_H-M   'P 1'
#
loop_
_entity.id
_entity.type
_entity.pdbx_description
1 polymer ?
#
loop_
_entity_poly.entity_id
_entity_poly.type
_entity_poly.pdbx_seq_one_letter_code
_entity_poly.pdbx_strand_id
1 'polypeptide(L)'
;MAATPNGNRDPSPNKNKTRNGSGDGGAKQQGGVAPSPRSGGSSAASLNNASKAAAQMQKMRDANSKYKNLLKMAKERIEQQEVELKELREAERKRMEEEVASGNSREITANAKPLEDANDDLNSSDWNLTRVSQLIRVDLESHELNTRGLNHEIWALCHFELEETDEQKFLINNNNSDSTNKKKQWKRFDAESDLTDFIRCDRGEPLTLPPYSLTPRQSSRTVSEADKKVSDITEEYRRFRVKSEMTRKQMDAQIRDLQSSQVEATTRQIEGQEHAEQGMESSRGTEHSQLERMRAEAARQEDQWREAYDILLKENEALKSSGSEALLASQWRQRYEACLKERDEAVNKLQSAQQRHEQHKQQQHSASFSSPPGIRDGKISKGVGNEGKYEMKYRDLKESFRLYRKKAKEIFESQAAAAATNNSAGGKKNAADMMVLQMSQQHSNAEEESKLDYLKNLMVNYLTADQETRDHMEMAIGTVLKFTPTDIAAIKKKKEDDASWGAYIGYT
;
A
#
# COMPACT_ATOMS: atom_id res chain seq x y z
N MET A 1 -8.45 -57.67 21.88
CA MET A 1 -8.11 -58.27 20.57
C MET A 1 -7.45 -57.16 19.75
N ALA A 2 -6.14 -56.96 19.91
CA ALA A 2 -5.04 -57.58 19.13
C ALA A 2 -5.03 -57.05 17.68
N ALA A 3 -3.96 -56.53 17.08
CA ALA A 3 -2.57 -56.36 17.48
C ALA A 3 -1.90 -55.35 16.50
N THR A 4 -0.91 -54.59 16.97
CA THR A 4 0.21 -54.08 16.13
C THR A 4 1.17 -55.24 15.82
N PRO A 5 2.08 -55.15 14.83
CA PRO A 5 3.45 -54.69 15.16
C PRO A 5 4.31 -54.09 14.01
N ASN A 6 5.42 -53.44 14.42
CA ASN A 6 6.80 -53.38 13.88
C ASN A 6 7.06 -53.22 12.36
N GLY A 7 8.09 -52.52 11.87
CA GLY A 7 9.38 -52.10 12.43
C GLY A 7 10.54 -52.50 11.48
N ASN A 8 11.50 -51.60 11.21
CA ASN A 8 12.92 -51.82 10.80
C ASN A 8 13.47 -50.50 10.21
N ARG A 9 14.50 -49.80 10.76
CA ARG A 9 15.94 -50.09 10.97
C ARG A 9 16.77 -50.28 9.69
N ASP A 10 17.57 -49.24 9.38
CA ASP A 10 19.00 -49.17 8.94
C ASP A 10 19.50 -50.02 7.74
N PRO A 11 20.70 -49.78 7.14
CA PRO A 11 21.75 -48.78 7.41
C PRO A 11 22.33 -48.06 6.15
N SER A 12 23.24 -47.10 6.40
CA SER A 12 24.26 -46.58 5.45
C SER A 12 25.10 -47.66 4.77
N PRO A 13 25.80 -47.29 3.67
CA PRO A 13 27.21 -47.68 3.59
C PRO A 13 28.16 -46.55 3.16
N ASN A 14 29.29 -46.55 3.85
CA ASN A 14 30.58 -45.96 3.55
C ASN A 14 31.23 -46.65 2.31
N LYS A 15 32.01 -45.92 1.50
CA LYS A 15 33.24 -46.40 0.80
C LYS A 15 33.94 -45.32 -0.07
N ASN A 16 35.15 -44.95 0.36
CA ASN A 16 36.40 -44.80 -0.38
C ASN A 16 36.37 -44.59 -1.91
N LYS A 17 37.11 -43.58 -2.41
CA LYS A 17 38.21 -43.82 -3.38
C LYS A 17 39.20 -42.65 -3.53
N THR A 18 40.47 -43.05 -3.47
CA THR A 18 41.73 -42.36 -3.80
C THR A 18 41.85 -41.90 -5.26
N ARG A 19 42.54 -40.77 -5.53
CA ARG A 19 43.64 -40.68 -6.54
C ARG A 19 44.28 -39.28 -6.70
N ASN A 20 45.60 -39.27 -6.53
CA ASN A 20 46.69 -38.71 -7.35
C ASN A 20 46.60 -37.37 -8.10
N GLY A 21 47.66 -36.57 -7.90
CA GLY A 21 48.25 -35.59 -8.83
C GLY A 21 49.18 -34.66 -8.04
N SER A 22 50.47 -34.96 -7.79
CA SER A 22 51.64 -35.01 -8.69
C SER A 22 51.90 -33.71 -9.46
N GLY A 23 53.06 -33.11 -9.18
CA GLY A 23 53.66 -31.93 -9.79
C GLY A 23 54.31 -31.10 -8.68
N ASP A 24 55.46 -31.47 -8.12
CA ASP A 24 56.80 -31.66 -8.70
C ASP A 24 57.22 -30.56 -9.68
N GLY A 25 58.34 -29.92 -9.34
CA GLY A 25 58.84 -28.68 -9.90
C GLY A 25 59.86 -28.07 -8.93
N GLY A 26 61.04 -28.69 -8.87
CA GLY A 26 62.24 -28.21 -8.17
C GLY A 26 62.67 -26.80 -8.59
N ALA A 27 63.79 -26.23 -8.18
CA ALA A 27 64.91 -26.61 -7.32
C ALA A 27 65.89 -25.42 -7.42
N LYS A 28 66.58 -25.09 -6.32
CA LYS A 28 67.99 -24.61 -6.20
C LYS A 28 68.09 -23.50 -5.14
N GLN A 29 68.61 -23.76 -3.94
CA GLN A 29 70.01 -23.96 -3.50
C GLN A 29 70.85 -22.68 -3.39
N GLN A 30 71.51 -22.57 -2.21
CA GLN A 30 72.67 -21.75 -1.83
C GLN A 30 72.36 -20.27 -1.55
N GLY A 31 72.66 -19.70 -0.38
CA GLY A 31 73.85 -19.85 0.46
C GLY A 31 74.68 -18.58 0.28
N GLY A 32 74.66 -17.66 1.24
CA GLY A 32 75.36 -16.38 1.10
C GLY A 32 75.24 -15.47 2.31
N VAL A 33 76.39 -15.17 2.89
CA VAL A 33 76.70 -14.41 4.11
C VAL A 33 76.30 -12.93 4.00
N ALA A 34 76.04 -12.32 5.16
CA ALA A 34 75.82 -10.88 5.38
C ALA A 34 76.87 -9.98 4.70
N PRO A 35 76.53 -8.71 4.39
CA PRO A 35 76.73 -7.66 5.40
C PRO A 35 75.67 -6.55 5.42
N SER A 36 75.59 -5.87 6.56
CA SER A 36 74.80 -4.64 6.79
C SER A 36 75.04 -3.55 5.74
N PRO A 37 74.01 -2.73 5.44
CA PRO A 37 74.25 -1.35 5.04
C PRO A 37 73.56 -0.33 5.95
N ARG A 38 74.27 0.80 6.02
CA ARG A 38 74.00 2.03 6.75
C ARG A 38 72.64 2.67 6.45
N SER A 39 72.20 3.39 7.47
CA SER A 39 71.22 4.48 7.48
C SER A 39 71.34 5.45 6.30
N GLY A 40 70.24 5.64 5.57
CA GLY A 40 70.03 6.77 4.66
C GLY A 40 69.03 6.46 3.56
N GLY A 41 67.77 6.89 3.69
CA GLY A 41 66.78 6.73 2.60
C GLY A 41 65.31 6.95 2.98
N SER A 42 64.94 8.12 3.51
CA SER A 42 63.55 8.47 3.85
C SER A 42 62.66 8.86 2.65
N SER A 43 63.06 8.56 1.40
CA SER A 43 62.35 8.99 0.18
C SER A 43 61.68 7.87 -0.62
N ALA A 44 61.92 6.58 -0.31
CA ALA A 44 61.34 5.46 -1.06
C ALA A 44 59.94 5.01 -0.56
N ALA A 45 59.56 5.33 0.68
CA ALA A 45 58.26 4.96 1.25
C ALA A 45 57.07 5.73 0.61
N SER A 46 57.33 6.88 -0.02
CA SER A 46 56.29 7.71 -0.63
C SER A 46 55.74 7.11 -1.95
N LEU A 47 56.59 6.44 -2.73
CA LEU A 47 56.20 5.84 -4.02
C LEU A 47 55.30 4.60 -3.84
N ASN A 48 55.48 3.84 -2.77
CA ASN A 48 54.65 2.66 -2.47
C ASN A 48 53.23 3.01 -1.99
N ASN A 49 53.02 4.22 -1.47
CA ASN A 49 51.68 4.70 -1.09
C ASN A 49 50.90 5.23 -2.30
N ALA A 50 51.59 5.80 -3.29
CA ALA A 50 50.96 6.25 -4.54
C ALA A 50 50.40 5.08 -5.37
N SER A 51 51.10 3.95 -5.42
CA SER A 51 50.63 2.75 -6.14
C SER A 51 49.41 2.10 -5.47
N LYS A 52 49.36 2.08 -4.13
CA LYS A 52 48.19 1.62 -3.37
C LYS A 52 46.97 2.52 -3.57
N ALA A 53 47.16 3.84 -3.58
CA ALA A 53 46.09 4.80 -3.85
C ALA A 53 45.54 4.64 -5.29
N ALA A 54 46.41 4.41 -6.27
CA ALA A 54 46.00 4.15 -7.65
C ALA A 54 45.19 2.85 -7.79
N ALA A 55 45.62 1.77 -7.12
CA ALA A 55 44.88 0.50 -7.10
C ALA A 55 43.51 0.62 -6.41
N GLN A 56 43.42 1.41 -5.34
CA GLN A 56 42.15 1.69 -4.66
C GLN A 56 41.19 2.50 -5.53
N MET A 57 41.68 3.50 -6.26
CA MET A 57 40.89 4.28 -7.21
C MET A 57 40.36 3.41 -8.36
N GLN A 58 41.13 2.43 -8.82
CA GLN A 58 40.67 1.50 -9.85
C GLN A 58 39.56 0.58 -9.32
N LYS A 59 39.70 0.02 -8.10
CA LYS A 59 38.62 -0.75 -7.46
C LYS A 59 37.33 0.06 -7.29
N MET A 60 37.44 1.33 -6.94
CA MET A 60 36.29 2.25 -6.84
C MET A 60 35.61 2.48 -8.19
N ARG A 61 36.38 2.59 -9.29
CA ARG A 61 35.83 2.71 -10.66
C ARG A 61 35.13 1.44 -11.12
N ASP A 62 35.69 0.27 -10.81
CA ASP A 62 35.09 -1.02 -11.15
C ASP A 62 33.81 -1.25 -10.34
N ALA A 63 33.81 -0.90 -9.04
CA ALA A 63 32.62 -0.93 -8.21
C ALA A 63 31.52 0.02 -8.73
N ASN A 64 31.88 1.26 -9.08
CA ASN A 64 30.93 2.22 -9.67
C ASN A 64 30.37 1.72 -11.01
N SER A 65 31.17 1.04 -11.83
CA SER A 65 30.71 0.44 -13.09
C SER A 65 29.72 -0.70 -12.83
N LYS A 66 29.97 -1.54 -11.83
CA LYS A 66 29.03 -2.59 -11.39
C LYS A 66 27.73 -2.00 -10.87
N TYR A 67 27.78 -0.95 -10.04
CA TYR A 67 26.58 -0.26 -9.56
C TYR A 67 25.78 0.36 -10.70
N LYS A 68 26.44 0.99 -11.68
CA LYS A 68 25.76 1.52 -12.87
C LYS A 68 25.06 0.42 -13.68
N ASN A 69 25.70 -0.74 -13.86
CA ASN A 69 25.06 -1.87 -14.54
C ASN A 69 23.88 -2.44 -13.74
N LEU A 70 24.00 -2.53 -12.41
CA LEU A 70 22.90 -2.98 -11.55
C LEU A 70 21.72 -2.00 -11.58
N LEU A 71 21.98 -0.70 -11.53
CA LEU A 71 20.97 0.35 -11.70
C LEU A 71 20.31 0.28 -13.08
N LYS A 72 21.08 -0.02 -14.13
CA LYS A 72 20.54 -0.21 -15.48
C LYS A 72 19.59 -1.42 -15.53
N MET A 73 20.00 -2.57 -14.98
CA MET A 73 19.13 -3.76 -14.93
C MET A 73 17.89 -3.55 -14.05
N ALA A 74 18.02 -2.85 -12.92
CA ALA A 74 16.89 -2.52 -12.07
C ALA A 74 15.89 -1.60 -12.79
N LYS A 75 16.39 -0.60 -13.53
CA LYS A 75 15.55 0.28 -14.34
C LYS A 75 14.83 -0.48 -15.45
N GLU A 76 15.54 -1.35 -16.18
CA GLU A 76 14.96 -2.18 -17.24
C GLU A 76 13.90 -3.14 -16.68
N ARG A 77 14.11 -3.69 -15.48
CA ARG A 77 13.12 -4.56 -14.83
C ARG A 77 11.88 -3.80 -14.38
N ILE A 78 12.03 -2.58 -13.86
CA ILE A 78 10.90 -1.70 -13.52
C ILE A 78 10.10 -1.35 -14.77
N GLU A 79 10.78 -0.98 -15.86
CA GLU A 79 10.14 -0.65 -17.14
C GLU A 79 9.35 -1.86 -17.71
N GLN A 80 9.90 -3.07 -17.61
CA GLN A 80 9.16 -4.29 -17.96
C GLN A 80 7.91 -4.51 -17.08
N GLN A 81 8.02 -4.29 -15.76
CA GLN A 81 6.88 -4.42 -14.85
C GLN A 81 5.79 -3.38 -15.13
N GLU A 82 6.16 -2.17 -15.52
CA GLU A 82 5.22 -1.12 -15.93
C GLU A 82 4.45 -1.50 -17.21
N VAL A 83 5.14 -2.12 -18.19
CA VAL A 83 4.50 -2.65 -19.40
C VAL A 83 3.55 -3.80 -19.05
N GLU A 84 3.98 -4.76 -18.24
CA GLU A 84 3.13 -5.89 -17.79
C GLU A 84 1.87 -5.39 -17.04
N LEU A 85 2.02 -4.40 -16.15
CA LEU A 85 0.89 -3.79 -15.42
C LEU A 85 -0.05 -3.02 -16.36
N LYS A 86 0.49 -2.37 -17.39
CA LYS A 86 -0.32 -1.65 -18.38
C LYS A 86 -1.14 -2.64 -19.21
N GLU A 87 -0.54 -3.73 -19.67
CA GLU A 87 -1.26 -4.80 -20.39
C GLU A 87 -2.35 -5.44 -19.51
N LEU A 88 -2.08 -5.66 -18.22
CA LEU A 88 -3.07 -6.19 -17.28
C LEU A 88 -4.28 -5.26 -17.11
N ARG A 89 -4.04 -3.95 -16.95
CA ARG A 89 -5.11 -2.94 -16.85
C ARG A 89 -5.92 -2.82 -18.14
N GLU A 90 -5.28 -2.97 -19.29
CA GLU A 90 -5.94 -2.94 -20.59
C GLU A 90 -6.80 -4.20 -20.80
N ALA A 91 -6.31 -5.36 -20.39
CA ALA A 91 -7.08 -6.60 -20.37
C ALA A 91 -8.29 -6.53 -19.42
N GLU A 92 -8.13 -5.94 -18.23
CA GLU A 92 -9.22 -5.76 -17.26
C GLU A 92 -10.28 -4.77 -17.77
N ARG A 93 -9.85 -3.67 -18.41
CA ARG A 93 -10.76 -2.74 -19.09
C ARG A 93 -11.55 -3.44 -20.19
N LYS A 94 -10.88 -4.24 -21.02
CA LYS A 94 -11.52 -5.00 -22.09
C LYS A 94 -12.53 -6.00 -21.53
N ARG A 95 -12.22 -6.65 -20.41
CA ARG A 95 -13.14 -7.56 -19.70
C ARG A 95 -14.36 -6.82 -19.15
N MET A 96 -14.18 -5.64 -18.55
CA MET A 96 -15.29 -4.79 -18.09
C MET A 96 -16.15 -4.29 -19.26
N GLU A 97 -15.54 -3.90 -20.38
CA GLU A 97 -16.28 -3.51 -21.60
C GLU A 97 -17.09 -4.68 -22.17
N GLU A 98 -16.54 -5.90 -22.18
CA GLU A 98 -17.25 -7.12 -22.56
C GLU A 98 -18.38 -7.46 -21.56
N GLU A 99 -18.17 -7.25 -20.26
CA GLU A 99 -19.17 -7.52 -19.22
C GLU A 99 -20.34 -6.52 -19.29
N VAL A 100 -20.05 -5.23 -19.50
CA VAL A 100 -21.06 -4.18 -19.72
C VAL A 100 -21.80 -4.39 -21.04
N ALA A 101 -21.10 -4.81 -22.11
CA ALA A 101 -21.74 -5.18 -23.38
C ALA A 101 -22.64 -6.43 -23.27
N SER A 102 -22.39 -7.30 -22.28
CA SER A 102 -23.18 -8.52 -22.04
C SER A 102 -24.38 -8.36 -21.10
N GLY A 103 -24.62 -7.14 -20.58
CA GLY A 103 -25.82 -6.68 -19.89
C GLY A 103 -26.78 -7.76 -19.36
N ASN A 104 -26.47 -8.34 -18.20
CA ASN A 104 -27.40 -9.20 -17.47
C ASN A 104 -27.60 -8.65 -16.05
N SER A 105 -28.54 -7.70 -15.94
CA SER A 105 -28.95 -7.08 -14.68
C SER A 105 -29.66 -8.12 -13.81
N ARG A 106 -29.05 -8.49 -12.68
CA ARG A 106 -29.55 -9.52 -11.76
C ARG A 106 -30.06 -8.84 -10.49
N GLU A 107 -31.36 -8.58 -10.46
CA GLU A 107 -32.08 -8.12 -9.27
C GLU A 107 -32.34 -9.32 -8.33
N ILE A 108 -32.01 -9.14 -7.06
CA ILE A 108 -32.13 -10.12 -5.98
C ILE A 108 -33.61 -10.17 -5.55
N THR A 109 -34.25 -11.33 -5.67
CA THR A 109 -35.59 -11.60 -5.11
C THR A 109 -35.48 -12.65 -4.01
N ALA A 110 -35.80 -12.26 -2.77
CA ALA A 110 -35.99 -13.18 -1.66
C ALA A 110 -37.13 -12.67 -0.76
N ASN A 111 -38.31 -13.27 -0.90
CA ASN A 111 -39.25 -13.66 0.18
C ASN A 111 -40.63 -13.97 -0.43
N ALA A 112 -40.87 -15.25 -0.72
CA ALA A 112 -42.19 -15.78 -1.04
C ALA A 112 -42.71 -16.56 0.17
N LYS A 113 -43.77 -16.05 0.81
CA LYS A 113 -44.67 -16.85 1.64
C LYS A 113 -45.73 -17.49 0.73
N PRO A 114 -46.23 -18.70 1.05
CA PRO A 114 -47.27 -19.35 0.26
C PRO A 114 -48.62 -18.69 0.56
N LEU A 115 -49.30 -18.20 -0.48
CA LEU A 115 -50.64 -17.66 -0.41
C LEU A 115 -51.60 -18.73 -0.93
N GLU A 116 -52.26 -19.43 -0.03
CA GLU A 116 -53.41 -20.29 -0.33
C GLU A 116 -54.67 -19.42 -0.53
N ASP A 117 -55.44 -19.79 -1.56
CA ASP A 117 -56.87 -19.53 -1.78
C ASP A 117 -57.47 -18.16 -1.41
N ALA A 118 -57.44 -17.23 -2.36
CA ALA A 118 -58.32 -16.06 -2.39
C ALA A 118 -58.62 -15.64 -3.84
N ASN A 119 -59.42 -16.44 -4.55
CA ASN A 119 -59.73 -16.23 -5.97
C ASN A 119 -61.14 -15.66 -6.26
N ASP A 120 -61.92 -15.23 -5.25
CA ASP A 120 -63.35 -14.95 -5.48
C ASP A 120 -63.82 -13.48 -5.41
N ASP A 121 -63.00 -12.48 -5.03
CA ASP A 121 -63.48 -11.08 -4.86
C ASP A 121 -62.93 -10.04 -5.85
N LEU A 122 -62.38 -10.47 -7.00
CA LEU A 122 -61.62 -9.59 -7.91
C LEU A 122 -62.45 -8.83 -8.96
N ASN A 123 -63.78 -8.86 -8.89
CA ASN A 123 -64.64 -8.12 -9.82
C ASN A 123 -65.13 -6.75 -9.29
N SER A 124 -64.57 -6.26 -8.17
CA SER A 124 -64.81 -4.86 -7.78
C SER A 124 -63.99 -3.94 -8.67
N SER A 125 -64.66 -3.03 -9.38
CA SER A 125 -64.12 -2.09 -10.38
C SER A 125 -63.12 -1.05 -9.85
N ASP A 126 -62.60 -1.24 -8.64
CA ASP A 126 -61.89 -0.19 -7.88
C ASP A 126 -60.36 -0.39 -7.85
N TRP A 127 -59.83 -1.46 -8.47
CA TRP A 127 -58.39 -1.74 -8.54
C TRP A 127 -57.78 -1.19 -9.82
N ASN A 128 -56.91 -0.20 -9.69
CA ASN A 128 -56.18 0.40 -10.80
C ASN A 128 -54.82 -0.29 -11.00
N LEU A 129 -54.52 -0.66 -12.25
CA LEU A 129 -53.20 -1.19 -12.61
C LEU A 129 -52.17 -0.04 -12.55
N THR A 130 -51.16 -0.16 -11.68
CA THR A 130 -50.13 0.88 -11.50
C THR A 130 -48.82 0.56 -12.20
N ARG A 131 -48.44 -0.72 -12.31
CA ARG A 131 -47.18 -1.13 -12.95
C ARG A 131 -47.18 -2.62 -13.33
N VAL A 132 -46.41 -2.96 -14.36
CA VAL A 132 -45.95 -4.34 -14.62
C VAL A 132 -44.50 -4.47 -14.16
N SER A 133 -44.23 -5.40 -13.25
CA SER A 133 -42.89 -5.57 -12.66
C SER A 133 -42.08 -6.69 -13.31
N GLN A 134 -42.75 -7.73 -13.80
CA GLN A 134 -42.09 -8.86 -14.45
C GLN A 134 -42.91 -9.35 -15.64
N LEU A 135 -42.20 -9.82 -16.66
CA LEU A 135 -42.78 -10.42 -17.85
C LEU A 135 -42.09 -11.75 -18.11
N ILE A 136 -42.87 -12.82 -18.31
CA ILE A 136 -42.36 -14.16 -18.60
C ILE A 136 -43.04 -14.64 -19.87
N ARG A 137 -42.23 -15.10 -20.83
CA ARG A 137 -42.71 -15.80 -22.01
C ARG A 137 -42.48 -17.28 -21.82
N VAL A 138 -43.56 -18.06 -21.83
CA VAL A 138 -43.51 -19.51 -21.73
C VAL A 138 -43.78 -20.07 -23.12
N ASP A 139 -42.75 -20.66 -23.72
CA ASP A 139 -42.93 -21.39 -24.98
C ASP A 139 -43.64 -22.71 -24.66
N LEU A 140 -44.79 -22.93 -25.28
CA LEU A 140 -45.57 -24.14 -25.09
C LEU A 140 -44.97 -25.22 -26.00
N GLU A 141 -44.18 -26.13 -25.43
CA GLU A 141 -43.57 -27.24 -26.18
C GLU A 141 -44.64 -28.20 -26.69
N SER A 142 -45.16 -27.95 -27.89
CA SER A 142 -45.74 -28.89 -28.88
C SER A 142 -46.62 -30.08 -28.44
N HIS A 143 -47.16 -30.11 -27.22
CA HIS A 143 -48.03 -31.19 -26.75
C HIS A 143 -49.51 -30.79 -26.89
N GLU A 144 -50.07 -31.18 -28.03
CA GLU A 144 -51.48 -31.56 -28.30
C GLU A 144 -52.61 -30.56 -28.04
N LEU A 145 -52.37 -29.39 -27.43
CA LEU A 145 -53.41 -28.38 -27.15
C LEU A 145 -53.26 -27.07 -27.93
N ASN A 146 -52.43 -27.04 -28.99
CA ASN A 146 -52.28 -25.88 -29.87
C ASN A 146 -53.47 -25.72 -30.84
N THR A 147 -54.70 -25.70 -30.31
CA THR A 147 -55.93 -25.49 -31.07
C THR A 147 -56.08 -24.04 -31.56
N ARG A 148 -55.23 -23.11 -31.08
CA ARG A 148 -55.30 -21.68 -31.37
C ARG A 148 -54.13 -21.12 -32.20
N GLY A 149 -53.13 -21.95 -32.55
CA GLY A 149 -52.00 -21.54 -33.39
C GLY A 149 -50.99 -20.59 -32.72
N LEU A 150 -51.05 -20.43 -31.40
CA LEU A 150 -50.13 -19.60 -30.62
C LEU A 150 -49.12 -20.51 -29.91
N ASN A 151 -47.84 -20.34 -30.24
CA ASN A 151 -46.77 -21.21 -29.74
C ASN A 151 -46.21 -20.77 -28.36
N HIS A 152 -46.78 -19.73 -27.76
CA HIS A 152 -46.30 -19.17 -26.50
C HIS A 152 -47.47 -18.55 -25.74
N GLU A 153 -47.34 -18.50 -24.42
CA GLU A 153 -48.18 -17.70 -23.55
C GLU A 153 -47.32 -16.69 -22.79
N ILE A 154 -47.92 -15.55 -22.45
CA ILE A 154 -47.25 -14.45 -21.77
C ILE A 154 -47.85 -14.29 -20.37
N TRP A 155 -47.00 -14.27 -19.36
CA TRP A 155 -47.38 -14.01 -17.98
C TRP A 155 -46.78 -12.69 -17.53
N ALA A 156 -47.61 -11.79 -17.02
CA ALA A 156 -47.17 -10.51 -16.47
C ALA A 156 -47.50 -10.44 -14.98
N LEU A 157 -46.53 -10.00 -14.17
CA LEU A 157 -46.76 -9.67 -12.76
C LEU A 157 -47.23 -8.23 -12.67
N CYS A 158 -48.54 -8.08 -12.47
CA CYS A 158 -49.21 -6.80 -12.41
C CYS A 158 -49.34 -6.33 -10.95
N HIS A 159 -49.05 -5.05 -10.73
CA HIS A 159 -49.27 -4.37 -9.47
C HIS A 159 -50.54 -3.53 -9.59
N PHE A 160 -51.48 -3.78 -8.68
CA PHE A 160 -52.75 -3.08 -8.58
C PHE A 160 -52.76 -2.24 -7.31
N GLU A 161 -53.33 -1.04 -7.39
CA GLU A 161 -53.57 -0.16 -6.27
C GLU A 161 -55.06 0.18 -6.21
N LEU A 162 -55.66 0.07 -5.03
CA LEU A 162 -57.06 0.43 -4.84
C LEU A 162 -57.19 1.96 -4.91
N GLU A 163 -58.09 2.49 -5.73
CA GLU A 163 -58.36 3.94 -5.75
C GLU A 163 -59.04 4.33 -4.45
N GLU A 164 -58.26 4.90 -3.52
CA GLU A 164 -58.82 5.41 -2.28
C GLU A 164 -59.76 6.56 -2.58
N THR A 165 -61.07 6.31 -2.43
CA THR A 165 -62.06 7.38 -2.41
C THR A 165 -61.80 8.30 -1.21
N ASP A 166 -62.04 9.60 -1.36
CA ASP A 166 -61.78 10.60 -0.31
C ASP A 166 -62.51 10.30 1.02
N GLU A 167 -63.61 9.54 0.97
CA GLU A 167 -64.35 9.06 2.14
C GLU A 167 -63.61 7.94 2.90
N GLN A 168 -62.87 7.07 2.20
CA GLN A 168 -62.09 5.99 2.80
C GLN A 168 -60.78 6.49 3.42
N LYS A 169 -60.15 7.53 2.83
CA LYS A 169 -58.96 8.19 3.41
C LYS A 169 -59.19 8.69 4.82
N PHE A 170 -60.41 9.14 5.14
CA PHE A 170 -60.75 9.65 6.46
C PHE A 170 -60.84 8.56 7.54
N LEU A 171 -61.14 7.31 7.15
CA LEU A 171 -61.29 6.18 8.07
C LEU A 171 -59.96 5.43 8.28
N ILE A 172 -59.08 5.40 7.27
CA ILE A 172 -57.82 4.61 7.28
C ILE A 172 -56.69 5.32 8.04
N ASN A 173 -56.75 6.65 8.18
CA ASN A 173 -55.68 7.49 8.73
C ASN A 173 -55.31 7.23 10.22
N ASN A 174 -55.99 6.29 10.90
CA ASN A 174 -55.79 6.01 12.32
C ASN A 174 -55.12 4.65 12.61
N ASN A 175 -54.84 3.81 11.60
CA ASN A 175 -54.17 2.53 11.80
C ASN A 175 -53.08 2.29 10.73
N ASN A 176 -51.82 2.32 11.17
CA ASN A 176 -50.58 1.93 10.47
C ASN A 176 -50.77 0.68 9.58
N SER A 177 -51.14 0.85 8.31
CA SER A 177 -51.30 -0.28 7.37
C SER A 177 -50.90 0.12 5.95
N ASP A 178 -49.62 0.45 5.76
CA ASP A 178 -48.99 0.79 4.47
C ASP A 178 -48.96 -0.35 3.43
N SER A 179 -49.68 -1.47 3.65
CA SER A 179 -49.53 -2.69 2.84
C SER A 179 -50.82 -3.29 2.28
N THR A 180 -52.02 -2.85 2.66
CA THR A 180 -53.26 -3.49 2.19
C THR A 180 -53.78 -2.97 0.86
N ASN A 181 -53.36 -1.78 0.43
CA ASN A 181 -53.91 -1.14 -0.77
C ASN A 181 -53.17 -1.52 -2.06
N LYS A 182 -52.12 -2.35 -1.96
CA LYS A 182 -51.33 -2.82 -3.09
C LYS A 182 -51.44 -4.33 -3.24
N LYS A 183 -51.96 -4.78 -4.37
CA LYS A 183 -52.08 -6.22 -4.71
C LYS A 183 -51.15 -6.56 -5.86
N LYS A 184 -50.41 -7.66 -5.74
CA LYS A 184 -49.62 -8.23 -6.84
C LYS A 184 -50.33 -9.45 -7.37
N GLN A 185 -50.52 -9.54 -8.68
CA GLN A 185 -51.19 -10.68 -9.30
C GLN A 185 -50.55 -11.02 -10.64
N TRP A 186 -50.35 -12.32 -10.85
CA TRP A 186 -49.98 -12.85 -12.16
C TRP A 186 -51.20 -12.86 -13.07
N LYS A 187 -51.08 -12.23 -14.24
CA LYS A 187 -52.07 -12.31 -15.31
C LYS A 187 -51.48 -13.00 -16.54
N ARG A 188 -52.28 -13.88 -17.13
CA ARG A 188 -51.94 -14.66 -18.32
C ARG A 188 -52.56 -13.99 -19.54
N PHE A 189 -51.78 -13.91 -20.62
CA PHE A 189 -52.15 -13.33 -21.90
C PHE A 189 -51.82 -14.33 -23.00
N ASP A 190 -52.73 -14.50 -23.96
CA ASP A 190 -52.55 -15.43 -25.08
C ASP A 190 -51.67 -14.79 -26.17
N ALA A 191 -51.80 -13.48 -26.38
CA ALA A 191 -50.97 -12.72 -27.33
C ALA A 191 -50.36 -11.44 -26.71
N GLU A 192 -49.28 -10.95 -27.32
CA GLU A 192 -48.65 -9.68 -26.93
C GLU A 192 -49.60 -8.50 -27.15
N SER A 193 -50.49 -8.57 -28.15
CA SER A 193 -51.57 -7.60 -28.36
C SER A 193 -52.49 -7.50 -27.15
N ASP A 194 -52.87 -8.63 -26.56
CA ASP A 194 -53.78 -8.69 -25.41
C ASP A 194 -53.14 -8.04 -24.18
N LEU A 195 -51.83 -8.26 -23.99
CA LEU A 195 -51.06 -7.59 -22.95
C LEU A 195 -50.98 -6.08 -23.20
N THR A 196 -50.68 -5.65 -24.43
CA THR A 196 -50.60 -4.23 -24.75
C THR A 196 -51.95 -3.53 -24.61
N ASP A 197 -53.04 -4.18 -25.01
CA ASP A 197 -54.39 -3.64 -24.86
C ASP A 197 -54.82 -3.60 -23.40
N PHE A 198 -54.44 -4.61 -22.60
CA PHE A 198 -54.68 -4.61 -21.15
C PHE A 198 -53.93 -3.48 -20.41
N ILE A 199 -52.76 -3.09 -20.91
CA ILE A 199 -51.91 -2.04 -20.31
C ILE A 199 -52.25 -0.65 -20.84
N ARG A 200 -52.90 -0.55 -21.99
CA ARG A 200 -53.43 0.70 -22.52
C ARG A 200 -54.57 1.17 -21.62
N CYS A 201 -54.21 1.81 -20.51
CA CYS A 201 -55.16 2.51 -19.66
C CYS A 201 -55.83 3.62 -20.49
N ASP A 202 -57.14 3.52 -20.68
CA ASP A 202 -57.96 4.53 -21.39
C ASP A 202 -57.89 5.94 -20.76
N ARG A 203 -57.25 6.09 -19.59
CA ARG A 203 -57.21 7.33 -18.79
C ARG A 203 -55.81 7.86 -18.44
N GLY A 204 -54.71 7.32 -18.97
CA GLY A 204 -53.36 7.72 -18.52
C GLY A 204 -52.19 7.47 -19.47
N GLU A 205 -50.98 7.76 -18.97
CA GLU A 205 -49.70 7.49 -19.64
C GLU A 205 -49.49 5.97 -19.82
N PRO A 206 -49.08 5.47 -20.99
CA PRO A 206 -48.86 4.04 -21.21
C PRO A 206 -47.83 3.48 -20.23
N LEU A 207 -48.16 2.41 -19.51
CA LEU A 207 -47.18 1.79 -18.61
C LEU A 207 -46.03 1.19 -19.42
N THR A 208 -44.80 1.47 -18.98
CA THR A 208 -43.60 0.89 -19.59
C THR A 208 -43.47 -0.58 -19.21
N LEU A 209 -43.35 -1.43 -20.22
CA LEU A 209 -43.19 -2.87 -20.04
C LEU A 209 -41.73 -3.22 -19.73
N PRO A 210 -41.45 -4.01 -18.67
CA PRO A 210 -40.12 -4.56 -18.45
C PRO A 210 -39.76 -5.59 -19.56
N PRO A 211 -38.47 -5.81 -19.82
CA PRO A 211 -38.05 -6.86 -20.76
C PRO A 211 -38.49 -8.25 -20.28
N TYR A 212 -38.65 -9.18 -21.22
CA TYR A 212 -38.95 -10.57 -20.91
C TYR A 212 -37.84 -11.18 -20.04
N SER A 213 -38.25 -11.88 -18.99
CA SER A 213 -37.39 -12.70 -18.17
C SER A 213 -36.78 -13.81 -19.01
N LEU A 214 -35.57 -14.24 -18.64
CA LEU A 214 -34.89 -15.34 -19.32
C LEU A 214 -35.75 -16.59 -19.27
N THR A 215 -35.86 -17.28 -20.41
CA THR A 215 -36.52 -18.60 -20.47
C THR A 215 -35.82 -19.59 -19.53
N PRO A 216 -36.51 -20.63 -19.02
CA PRO A 216 -35.88 -21.65 -18.17
C PRO A 216 -34.60 -22.26 -18.78
N ARG A 217 -34.57 -22.41 -20.11
CA ARG A 217 -33.40 -22.90 -20.84
C ARG A 217 -32.26 -21.88 -20.89
N GLN A 218 -32.55 -20.60 -21.08
CA GLN A 218 -31.55 -19.54 -21.04
C GLN A 218 -31.00 -19.35 -19.63
N SER A 219 -31.87 -19.29 -18.61
CA SER A 219 -31.44 -19.16 -17.23
C SER A 219 -30.58 -20.35 -16.79
N SER A 220 -30.94 -21.57 -17.16
CA SER A 220 -30.12 -22.76 -16.92
C SER A 220 -28.74 -22.69 -17.59
N ARG A 221 -28.67 -22.20 -18.84
CA ARG A 221 -27.39 -21.97 -19.54
C ARG A 221 -26.54 -20.91 -18.82
N THR A 222 -27.13 -19.79 -18.44
CA THR A 222 -26.42 -18.71 -17.72
C THR A 222 -25.91 -19.20 -16.36
N VAL A 223 -26.69 -20.01 -15.63
CA VAL A 223 -26.27 -20.62 -14.37
C VAL A 223 -25.10 -21.59 -14.61
N SER A 224 -25.21 -22.48 -15.59
CA SER A 224 -24.13 -23.42 -15.92
C SER A 224 -22.84 -22.71 -16.39
N GLU A 225 -22.96 -21.62 -17.15
CA GLU A 225 -21.82 -20.80 -17.55
C GLU A 225 -21.18 -20.08 -16.35
N ALA A 226 -22.01 -19.54 -15.45
CA ALA A 226 -21.53 -18.91 -14.22
C ALA A 226 -20.79 -19.92 -13.32
N ASP A 227 -21.34 -21.13 -13.14
CA ASP A 227 -20.70 -22.20 -12.37
C ASP A 227 -19.35 -22.60 -12.99
N LYS A 228 -19.28 -22.69 -14.33
CA LYS A 228 -18.04 -22.95 -15.04
C LYS A 228 -17.01 -21.84 -14.80
N LYS A 229 -17.41 -20.56 -14.91
CA LYS A 229 -16.53 -19.41 -14.62
C LYS A 229 -16.01 -19.42 -13.18
N VAL A 230 -16.86 -19.75 -12.21
CA VAL A 230 -16.45 -19.87 -10.80
C VAL A 230 -15.45 -21.00 -10.61
N SER A 231 -15.68 -22.16 -11.24
CA SER A 231 -14.75 -23.29 -11.22
C SER A 231 -13.39 -22.91 -11.82
N ASP A 232 -13.38 -22.25 -12.98
CA ASP A 232 -12.16 -21.82 -13.67
C ASP A 232 -11.36 -20.82 -12.83
N ILE A 233 -12.02 -19.81 -12.25
CA ILE A 233 -11.39 -18.80 -11.38
C ILE A 233 -10.86 -19.45 -10.09
N THR A 234 -11.59 -20.41 -9.51
CA THR A 234 -11.16 -21.11 -8.29
C THR A 234 -9.89 -21.92 -8.54
N GLU A 235 -9.83 -22.61 -9.69
CA GLU A 235 -8.64 -23.36 -10.10
C GLU A 235 -7.46 -22.43 -10.45
N GLU A 236 -7.71 -21.30 -11.10
CA GLU A 236 -6.69 -20.28 -11.34
C GLU A 236 -6.13 -19.71 -10.03
N TYR A 237 -6.98 -19.39 -9.06
CA TYR A 237 -6.57 -18.94 -7.74
C TYR A 237 -5.73 -20.00 -7.01
N ARG A 238 -6.12 -21.27 -7.11
CA ARG A 238 -5.34 -22.40 -6.57
C ARG A 238 -3.95 -22.46 -7.22
N ARG A 239 -3.87 -22.37 -8.55
CA ARG A 239 -2.59 -22.36 -9.29
C ARG A 239 -1.72 -21.17 -8.93
N PHE A 240 -2.33 -19.98 -8.83
CA PHE A 240 -1.65 -18.76 -8.43
C PHE A 240 -1.04 -18.89 -7.04
N ARG A 241 -1.80 -19.40 -6.07
CA ARG A 241 -1.31 -19.64 -4.70
C ARG A 241 -0.14 -20.62 -4.67
N VAL A 242 -0.21 -21.72 -5.43
CA VAL A 242 0.90 -22.68 -5.52
C VAL A 242 2.13 -22.04 -6.17
N LYS A 243 1.94 -21.27 -7.24
CA LYS A 243 3.03 -20.58 -7.95
C LYS A 243 3.70 -19.53 -7.07
N SER A 244 2.94 -18.71 -6.35
CA SER A 244 3.49 -17.68 -5.46
C SER A 244 4.24 -18.28 -4.27
N GLU A 245 3.72 -19.36 -3.67
CA GLU A 245 4.42 -20.14 -2.65
C GLU A 245 5.74 -20.73 -3.17
N MET A 246 5.74 -21.27 -4.39
CA MET A 246 6.94 -21.83 -5.01
C MET A 246 7.99 -20.74 -5.27
N THR A 247 7.59 -19.59 -5.81
CA THR A 247 8.49 -18.45 -6.04
C THR A 247 9.06 -17.93 -4.72
N ARG A 248 8.24 -17.82 -3.66
CA ARG A 248 8.73 -17.43 -2.33
C ARG A 248 9.77 -18.41 -1.82
N LYS A 249 9.49 -19.72 -1.88
CA LYS A 249 10.45 -20.77 -1.48
C LYS A 249 11.75 -20.72 -2.30
N GLN A 250 11.66 -20.41 -3.59
CA GLN A 250 12.82 -20.27 -4.46
C GLN A 250 13.67 -19.06 -4.08
N MET A 251 13.05 -17.91 -3.78
CA MET A 251 13.77 -16.73 -3.29
C MET A 251 14.39 -16.97 -1.91
N ASP A 252 13.67 -17.61 -0.99
CA ASP A 252 14.19 -17.96 0.34
C ASP A 252 15.36 -18.96 0.26
N ALA A 253 15.36 -19.85 -0.72
CA ALA A 253 16.48 -20.74 -0.98
C ALA A 253 17.70 -19.97 -1.52
N GLN A 254 17.50 -19.01 -2.44
CA GLN A 254 18.58 -18.15 -2.94
C GLN A 254 19.18 -17.28 -1.84
N ILE A 255 18.35 -16.72 -0.94
CA ILE A 255 18.83 -15.93 0.20
C ILE A 255 19.69 -16.80 1.13
N ARG A 256 19.23 -18.03 1.44
CA ARG A 256 20.00 -18.96 2.26
C ARG A 256 21.33 -19.34 1.62
N ASP A 257 21.35 -19.59 0.31
CA ASP A 257 22.58 -19.92 -0.43
C ASP A 257 23.57 -18.74 -0.44
N LEU A 258 23.08 -17.50 -0.61
CA LEU A 258 23.90 -16.30 -0.51
C LEU A 258 24.45 -16.10 0.91
N GLN A 259 23.63 -16.36 1.94
CA GLN A 259 24.06 -16.26 3.33
C GLN A 259 25.10 -17.33 3.68
N SER A 260 24.91 -18.59 3.27
CA SER A 260 25.92 -19.64 3.47
C SER A 260 27.21 -19.34 2.71
N SER A 261 27.12 -18.84 1.48
CA SER A 261 28.30 -18.44 0.70
C SER A 261 29.08 -17.30 1.37
N GLN A 262 28.39 -16.29 1.92
CA GLN A 262 29.03 -15.20 2.64
C GLN A 262 29.68 -15.68 3.95
N VAL A 263 29.01 -16.56 4.70
CA VAL A 263 29.56 -17.15 5.93
C VAL A 263 30.79 -18.00 5.62
N GLU A 264 30.76 -18.84 4.59
CA GLU A 264 31.93 -19.61 4.17
C GLU A 264 33.10 -18.71 3.72
N ALA A 265 32.81 -17.62 3.02
CA ALA A 265 33.81 -16.66 2.59
C ALA A 265 34.44 -15.91 3.78
N THR A 266 33.64 -15.50 4.78
CA THR A 266 34.16 -14.85 5.98
C THR A 266 34.90 -15.84 6.88
N THR A 267 34.41 -17.08 7.05
CA THR A 267 35.12 -18.13 7.78
C THR A 267 36.49 -18.39 7.16
N ARG A 268 36.60 -18.58 5.84
CA ARG A 268 37.90 -18.74 5.16
C ARG A 268 38.82 -17.54 5.31
N GLN A 269 38.27 -16.33 5.38
CA GLN A 269 39.06 -15.11 5.59
C GLN A 269 39.59 -15.00 7.02
N ILE A 270 38.79 -15.40 8.02
CA ILE A 270 39.19 -15.43 9.44
C ILE A 270 40.26 -16.50 9.68
N GLU A 271 40.06 -17.71 9.14
CA GLU A 271 41.00 -18.84 9.26
C GLU A 271 42.35 -18.53 8.59
N GLY A 272 42.37 -17.66 7.57
CA GLY A 272 43.60 -17.17 6.93
C GLY A 272 44.37 -16.09 7.70
N GLN A 273 43.79 -15.50 8.76
CA GLN A 273 44.36 -14.36 9.49
C GLN A 273 44.82 -14.72 10.92
N GLU A 274 44.54 -15.94 11.37
CA GLU A 274 44.77 -16.41 12.75
C GLU A 274 46.25 -16.61 13.13
N HIS A 275 47.18 -16.61 12.16
CA HIS A 275 48.61 -16.81 12.43
C HIS A 275 49.40 -15.54 12.83
N ALA A 276 48.77 -14.35 12.89
CA ALA A 276 49.49 -13.08 13.09
C ALA A 276 49.10 -12.26 14.35
N GLU A 277 48.09 -12.65 15.13
CA GLU A 277 47.43 -11.73 16.08
C GLU A 277 47.63 -11.98 17.60
N GLN A 278 48.47 -12.94 18.00
CA GLN A 278 48.67 -13.33 19.42
C GLN A 278 49.27 -12.25 20.34
N GLY A 279 49.58 -11.04 19.85
CA GLY A 279 50.13 -9.92 20.63
C GLY A 279 49.21 -8.70 20.78
N MET A 280 48.10 -8.61 20.03
CA MET A 280 47.19 -7.43 20.05
C MET A 280 45.81 -7.69 20.68
N GLU A 281 45.55 -8.92 21.13
CA GLU A 281 44.24 -9.34 21.66
C GLU A 281 43.83 -8.64 22.96
N SER A 282 44.76 -8.15 23.78
CA SER A 282 44.41 -7.50 25.05
C SER A 282 43.78 -6.10 24.89
N SER A 283 44.13 -5.33 23.85
CA SER A 283 43.49 -4.03 23.58
C SER A 283 42.23 -4.14 22.71
N ARG A 284 42.20 -5.12 21.80
CA ARG A 284 40.96 -5.44 21.04
C ARG A 284 39.87 -6.01 21.94
N GLY A 285 40.22 -6.82 22.94
CA GLY A 285 39.24 -7.35 23.89
C GLY A 285 38.47 -6.27 24.64
N THR A 286 39.13 -5.16 25.02
CA THR A 286 38.48 -4.05 25.73
C THR A 286 37.58 -3.21 24.81
N GLU A 287 38.02 -2.91 23.59
CA GLU A 287 37.21 -2.17 22.62
C GLU A 287 36.03 -3.00 22.12
N HIS A 288 36.26 -4.30 21.88
CA HIS A 288 35.21 -5.21 21.47
C HIS A 288 34.18 -5.41 22.59
N SER A 289 34.62 -5.53 23.86
CA SER A 289 33.72 -5.58 25.02
C SER A 289 32.91 -4.29 25.18
N GLN A 290 33.49 -3.12 24.86
CA GLN A 290 32.79 -1.84 24.89
C GLN A 290 31.75 -1.72 23.77
N LEU A 291 32.09 -2.13 22.55
CA LEU A 291 31.17 -2.18 21.41
C LEU A 291 30.03 -3.17 21.66
N GLU A 292 30.32 -4.30 22.29
CA GLU A 292 29.34 -5.32 22.64
C GLU A 292 28.41 -4.85 23.75
N ARG A 293 28.91 -4.10 24.74
CA ARG A 293 28.05 -3.37 25.69
C ARG A 293 27.13 -2.37 25.00
N MET A 294 27.64 -1.56 24.06
CA MET A 294 26.80 -0.60 23.35
C MET A 294 25.73 -1.29 22.49
N ARG A 295 26.06 -2.42 21.85
CA ARG A 295 25.07 -3.22 21.11
C ARG A 295 24.04 -3.84 22.03
N ALA A 296 24.46 -4.38 23.19
CA ALA A 296 23.54 -4.95 24.17
C ALA A 296 22.62 -3.87 24.79
N GLU A 297 23.11 -2.66 24.98
CA GLU A 297 22.33 -1.52 25.48
C GLU A 297 21.35 -1.01 24.42
N ALA A 298 21.75 -0.93 23.16
CA ALA A 298 20.84 -0.61 22.05
C ALA A 298 19.74 -1.68 21.87
N ALA A 299 20.08 -2.96 21.96
CA ALA A 299 19.10 -4.05 21.92
C ALA A 299 18.10 -3.97 23.07
N ARG A 300 18.55 -3.64 24.29
CA ARG A 300 17.64 -3.41 25.43
C ARG A 300 16.72 -2.21 25.23
N GLN A 301 17.19 -1.15 24.57
CA GLN A 301 16.34 -0.01 24.24
C GLN A 301 15.29 -0.38 23.18
N GLU A 302 15.65 -1.18 22.17
CA GLU A 302 14.70 -1.70 21.19
C GLU A 302 13.65 -2.61 21.83
N ASP A 303 14.06 -3.49 22.76
CA ASP A 303 13.14 -4.36 23.50
C ASP A 303 12.20 -3.53 24.40
N GLN A 304 12.72 -2.51 25.09
CA GLN A 304 11.89 -1.59 25.89
C GLN A 304 10.89 -0.82 25.02
N TRP A 305 11.30 -0.36 23.84
CA TRP A 305 10.39 0.34 22.92
C TRP A 305 9.34 -0.60 22.33
N ARG A 306 9.71 -1.86 22.04
CA ARG A 306 8.77 -2.88 21.58
C ARG A 306 7.75 -3.22 22.67
N GLU A 307 8.19 -3.43 23.91
CA GLU A 307 7.31 -3.72 25.05
C GLU A 307 6.37 -2.53 25.34
N ALA A 308 6.89 -1.29 25.31
CA ALA A 308 6.07 -0.09 25.45
C ALA A 308 5.04 0.06 24.34
N TYR A 309 5.40 -0.28 23.10
CA TYR A 309 4.48 -0.29 21.96
C TYR A 309 3.39 -1.36 22.12
N ASP A 310 3.74 -2.57 22.52
CA ASP A 310 2.78 -3.66 22.73
C ASP A 310 1.82 -3.36 23.89
N ILE A 311 2.29 -2.73 24.97
CA ILE A 311 1.44 -2.26 26.07
C ILE A 311 0.46 -1.20 25.55
N LEU A 312 0.95 -0.22 24.78
CA LEU A 312 0.11 0.80 24.17
C LEU A 312 -0.95 0.22 23.24
N LEU A 313 -0.60 -0.82 22.48
CA LEU A 313 -1.51 -1.47 21.56
C LEU A 313 -2.63 -2.21 22.32
N LYS A 314 -2.28 -2.92 23.40
CA LYS A 314 -3.25 -3.57 24.30
C LYS A 314 -4.14 -2.56 25.03
N GLU A 315 -3.58 -1.45 25.51
CA GLU A 315 -4.38 -0.36 26.11
C GLU A 315 -5.34 0.24 25.08
N ASN A 316 -4.90 0.43 23.83
CA ASN A 316 -5.74 0.96 22.75
C ASN A 316 -6.89 0.01 22.43
N GLU A 317 -6.63 -1.30 22.38
CA GLU A 317 -7.64 -2.33 22.16
C GLU A 317 -8.64 -2.41 23.32
N ALA A 318 -8.15 -2.38 24.57
CA ALA A 318 -8.98 -2.35 25.76
C ALA A 318 -9.89 -1.11 25.80
N LEU A 319 -9.34 0.08 25.50
CA LEU A 319 -10.08 1.34 25.51
C LEU A 319 -11.07 1.48 24.35
N LYS A 320 -10.79 0.87 23.20
CA LYS A 320 -11.74 0.70 22.09
C LYS A 320 -12.89 -0.22 22.48
N SER A 321 -12.60 -1.30 23.20
CA SER A 321 -13.65 -2.23 23.66
C SER A 321 -14.56 -1.65 24.76
N SER A 322 -14.09 -0.64 25.52
CA SER A 322 -14.84 -0.04 26.64
C SER A 322 -15.64 1.23 26.30
N GLY A 323 -15.71 1.65 25.02
CA GLY A 323 -16.49 2.83 24.62
C GLY A 323 -15.99 4.16 25.20
N SER A 324 -14.73 4.20 25.68
CA SER A 324 -14.11 5.35 26.36
C SER A 324 -13.21 6.18 25.42
N GLU A 325 -13.65 6.36 24.17
CA GLU A 325 -12.88 7.01 23.10
C GLU A 325 -12.56 8.48 23.40
N ALA A 326 -13.46 9.19 24.08
CA ALA A 326 -13.24 10.56 24.53
C ALA A 326 -12.10 10.69 25.57
N LEU A 327 -11.95 9.69 26.45
CA LEU A 327 -10.83 9.62 27.40
C LEU A 327 -9.52 9.27 26.70
N LEU A 328 -9.56 8.41 25.68
CA LEU A 328 -8.40 8.07 24.86
C LEU A 328 -7.88 9.29 24.09
N ALA A 329 -8.78 10.05 23.45
CA ALA A 329 -8.44 11.29 22.77
C ALA A 329 -7.84 12.33 23.72
N SER A 330 -8.37 12.43 24.95
CA SER A 330 -7.82 13.30 25.99
C SER A 330 -6.40 12.88 26.42
N GLN A 331 -6.18 11.58 26.67
CA GLN A 331 -4.87 11.05 27.03
C GLN A 331 -3.86 11.20 25.89
N TRP A 332 -4.27 11.03 24.63
CA TRP A 332 -3.42 11.24 23.46
C TRP A 332 -2.98 12.69 23.33
N ARG A 333 -3.90 13.65 23.52
CA ARG A 333 -3.54 15.08 23.55
C ARG A 333 -2.53 15.37 24.65
N GLN A 334 -2.74 14.82 25.84
CA GLN A 334 -1.85 15.04 26.98
C GLN A 334 -0.46 14.44 26.78
N ARG A 335 -0.37 13.21 26.21
CA ARG A 335 0.91 12.57 25.88
C ARG A 335 1.64 13.32 24.75
N TYR A 336 0.91 13.79 23.74
CA TYR A 336 1.47 14.59 22.66
C TYR A 336 2.02 15.94 23.15
N GLU A 337 1.27 16.64 24.02
CA GLU A 337 1.73 17.86 24.67
C GLU A 337 2.98 17.64 25.53
N ALA A 338 3.06 16.51 26.24
CA ALA A 338 4.25 16.14 27.01
C ALA A 338 5.47 15.91 26.10
N CYS A 339 5.33 15.17 25.00
CA CYS A 339 6.41 14.96 24.03
C CYS A 339 6.86 16.27 23.37
N LEU A 340 5.93 17.18 23.06
CA LEU A 340 6.29 18.51 22.54
C LEU A 340 7.08 19.30 23.58
N LYS A 341 6.67 19.26 24.84
CA LYS A 341 7.38 19.92 25.94
C LYS A 341 8.79 19.35 26.13
N GLU A 342 8.96 18.03 26.11
CA GLU A 342 10.27 17.39 26.20
C GLU A 342 11.19 17.76 25.02
N ARG A 343 10.63 17.81 23.81
CA ARG A 343 11.35 18.28 22.62
C ARG A 343 11.80 19.72 22.80
N ASP A 344 10.92 20.60 23.27
CA ASP A 344 11.24 22.02 23.48
C ASP A 344 12.27 22.19 24.60
N GLU A 345 12.21 21.39 25.67
CA GLU A 345 13.23 21.33 26.72
C GLU A 345 14.58 20.84 26.18
N ALA A 346 14.60 19.85 25.30
CA ALA A 346 15.82 19.35 24.65
C ALA A 346 16.43 20.42 23.72
N VAL A 347 15.60 21.14 22.97
CA VAL A 347 16.03 22.26 22.14
C VAL A 347 16.61 23.38 23.01
N ASN A 348 15.95 23.74 24.11
CA ASN A 348 16.43 24.74 25.06
C ASN A 348 17.76 24.32 25.71
N LYS A 349 17.92 23.04 26.08
CA LYS A 349 19.18 22.48 26.61
C LYS A 349 20.30 22.55 25.57
N LEU A 350 20.01 22.21 24.31
CA LEU A 350 20.98 22.31 23.21
C LEU A 350 21.40 23.77 23.00
N GLN A 351 20.46 24.69 22.96
CA GLN A 351 20.72 26.13 22.80
C GLN A 351 21.57 26.67 23.97
N SER A 352 21.27 26.27 25.21
CA SER A 352 22.05 26.64 26.40
C SER A 352 23.48 26.05 26.35
N ALA A 353 23.64 24.83 25.85
CA ALA A 353 24.95 24.22 25.65
C ALA A 353 25.76 24.93 24.56
N GLN A 354 25.12 25.33 23.45
CA GLN A 354 25.74 26.12 22.39
C GLN A 354 26.18 27.50 22.91
N GLN A 355 25.34 28.17 23.71
CA GLN A 355 25.69 29.46 24.30
C GLN A 355 26.85 29.36 25.29
N ARG A 356 26.90 28.30 26.11
CA ARG A 356 28.05 28.01 27.00
C ARG A 356 29.33 27.75 26.20
N HIS A 357 29.24 27.02 25.08
CA HIS A 357 30.38 26.76 24.21
C HIS A 357 30.91 28.06 23.58
N GLU A 358 30.02 28.97 23.16
CA GLU A 358 30.41 30.27 22.60
C GLU A 358 31.04 31.19 23.66
N GLN A 359 30.50 31.20 24.90
CA GLN A 359 31.11 31.93 26.02
C GLN A 359 32.51 31.39 26.35
N HIS A 360 32.69 30.07 26.34
CA HIS A 360 34.00 29.44 26.58
C HIS A 360 35.00 29.80 25.47
N LYS A 361 34.54 29.86 24.22
CA LYS A 361 35.35 30.32 23.08
C LYS A 361 35.77 31.79 23.24
N GLN A 362 34.89 32.68 23.69
CA GLN A 362 35.22 34.09 23.94
C GLN A 362 36.23 34.25 25.09
N GLN A 363 36.10 33.49 26.18
CA GLN A 363 37.06 33.52 27.30
C GLN A 363 38.45 32.99 26.91
N GLN A 364 38.52 31.97 26.04
CA GLN A 364 39.79 31.47 25.50
C GLN A 364 40.49 32.49 24.59
N HIS A 365 39.75 33.30 23.84
CA HIS A 365 40.35 34.34 23.01
C HIS A 365 40.88 35.54 23.83
N SER A 366 40.26 35.90 24.95
CA SER A 366 40.74 37.00 25.82
C SER A 366 41.98 36.68 26.66
N ALA A 367 42.26 35.39 26.94
CA ALA A 367 43.43 34.99 27.74
C ALA A 367 44.75 34.89 26.94
N SER A 368 44.71 35.09 25.61
CA SER A 368 45.88 34.92 24.74
C SER A 368 46.61 36.22 24.35
N PHE A 369 46.20 37.39 24.85
CA PHE A 369 46.74 38.70 24.43
C PHE A 369 47.56 39.45 25.50
N SER A 370 47.87 38.86 26.65
CA SER A 370 48.73 39.51 27.66
C SER A 370 49.94 38.66 28.03
N SER A 371 51.01 38.75 27.23
CA SER A 371 52.38 38.51 27.72
C SER A 371 53.35 39.46 27.00
N PRO A 372 54.21 40.20 27.73
CA PRO A 372 55.12 41.20 27.16
C PRO A 372 56.39 40.59 26.52
N PRO A 373 57.10 41.35 25.66
CA PRO A 373 58.27 40.85 24.95
C PRO A 373 59.54 41.01 25.79
N GLY A 374 60.27 39.91 26.02
CA GLY A 374 61.53 39.92 26.77
C GLY A 374 62.40 38.69 26.52
N ILE A 375 63.23 38.78 25.47
CA ILE A 375 64.61 38.26 25.32
C ILE A 375 65.07 37.13 26.29
N ARG A 376 65.34 35.91 25.79
CA ARG A 376 66.70 35.29 25.64
C ARG A 376 66.65 33.79 25.30
N ASP A 377 67.45 33.43 24.30
CA ASP A 377 68.21 32.18 24.07
C ASP A 377 67.64 30.80 24.37
N GLY A 378 67.49 30.02 23.28
CA GLY A 378 68.15 28.72 23.18
C GLY A 378 67.38 27.47 23.61
N LYS A 379 67.15 26.60 22.61
CA LYS A 379 67.23 25.13 22.69
C LYS A 379 65.93 24.33 22.91
N ILE A 380 65.48 23.75 21.79
CA ILE A 380 64.84 22.42 21.62
C ILE A 380 63.43 22.22 22.20
N SER A 381 62.42 22.34 21.34
CA SER A 381 61.23 21.47 21.35
C SER A 381 60.63 21.35 19.92
N LYS A 382 61.10 20.37 19.15
CA LYS A 382 60.42 19.89 17.94
C LYS A 382 59.35 18.90 18.38
N GLY A 383 58.09 19.07 17.97
CA GLY A 383 57.19 17.92 17.89
C GLY A 383 55.68 18.08 18.02
N VAL A 384 55.11 19.28 18.24
CA VAL A 384 53.65 19.42 18.34
C VAL A 384 53.21 20.71 17.62
N GLY A 385 52.80 20.62 16.36
CA GLY A 385 52.47 21.83 15.61
C GLY A 385 51.77 21.68 14.27
N ASN A 386 51.34 20.48 13.86
CA ASN A 386 50.63 20.31 12.59
C ASN A 386 49.24 19.67 12.70
N GLU A 387 48.90 18.95 13.77
CA GLU A 387 47.58 18.30 13.89
C GLU A 387 46.43 19.32 13.99
N GLY A 388 46.58 20.37 14.80
CA GLY A 388 45.54 21.42 14.91
C GLY A 388 45.30 22.21 13.62
N LYS A 389 46.31 22.32 12.74
CA LYS A 389 46.16 22.99 11.43
C LYS A 389 45.33 22.16 10.45
N TYR A 390 45.41 20.84 10.50
CA TYR A 390 44.60 19.96 9.66
C TYR A 390 43.17 19.86 10.19
N GLU A 391 43.00 19.84 11.50
CA GLU A 391 41.67 19.79 12.14
C GLU A 391 40.87 21.06 11.87
N MET A 392 41.50 22.24 11.93
CA MET A 392 40.86 23.51 11.60
C MET A 392 40.45 23.59 10.12
N LYS A 393 41.32 23.12 9.21
CA LYS A 393 40.99 23.01 7.77
C LYS A 393 39.87 22.01 7.50
N TYR A 394 39.82 20.89 8.23
CA TYR A 394 38.74 19.90 8.09
C TYR A 394 37.39 20.46 8.57
N ARG A 395 37.42 21.26 9.62
CA ARG A 395 36.23 21.93 10.16
C ARG A 395 35.69 22.99 9.19
N ASP A 396 36.57 23.85 8.66
CA ASP A 396 36.21 24.86 7.64
C ASP A 396 35.71 24.20 6.34
N LEU A 397 36.30 23.07 5.94
CA LEU A 397 35.87 22.33 4.75
C LEU A 397 34.49 21.67 4.96
N LYS A 398 34.20 21.17 6.16
CA LYS A 398 32.90 20.60 6.51
C LYS A 398 31.81 21.68 6.60
N GLU A 399 32.13 22.85 7.14
CA GLU A 399 31.21 23.99 7.17
C GLU A 399 30.92 24.57 5.78
N SER A 400 31.94 24.70 4.93
CA SER A 400 31.76 25.14 3.54
C SER A 400 30.92 24.16 2.72
N PHE A 401 31.07 22.84 2.92
CA PHE A 401 30.20 21.84 2.29
C PHE A 401 28.74 21.94 2.79
N ARG A 402 28.54 22.20 4.08
CA ARG A 402 27.19 22.38 4.66
C ARG A 402 26.52 23.64 4.11
N LEU A 403 27.27 24.74 4.01
CA LEU A 403 26.80 25.99 3.40
C LEU A 403 26.49 25.80 1.92
N TYR A 404 27.33 25.09 1.18
CA TYR A 404 27.13 24.81 -0.24
C TYR A 404 25.86 23.98 -0.46
N ARG A 405 25.63 22.93 0.36
CA ARG A 405 24.41 22.11 0.30
C ARG A 405 23.15 22.92 0.65
N LYS A 406 23.25 23.82 1.61
CA LYS A 406 22.16 24.74 1.98
C LYS A 406 21.86 25.74 0.85
N LYS A 407 22.89 26.36 0.28
CA LYS A 407 22.75 27.31 -0.84
C LYS A 407 22.27 26.65 -2.13
N ALA A 408 22.69 25.42 -2.40
CA ALA A 408 22.19 24.65 -3.54
C ALA A 408 20.69 24.33 -3.37
N LYS A 409 20.27 23.93 -2.17
CA LYS A 409 18.85 23.69 -1.86
C LYS A 409 18.02 24.97 -2.02
N GLU A 410 18.54 26.10 -1.52
CA GLU A 410 17.92 27.42 -1.64
C GLU A 410 17.79 27.86 -3.10
N ILE A 411 18.80 27.65 -3.96
CA ILE A 411 18.72 27.96 -5.41
C ILE A 411 17.66 27.10 -6.10
N PHE A 412 17.57 25.81 -5.77
CA PHE A 412 16.52 24.92 -6.32
C PHE A 412 15.12 25.35 -5.88
N GLU A 413 14.96 25.71 -4.62
CA GLU A 413 13.70 26.20 -4.06
C GLU A 413 13.29 27.57 -4.64
N SER A 414 14.27 28.45 -4.86
CA SER A 414 14.10 29.75 -5.53
C SER A 414 13.67 29.58 -7.00
N GLN A 415 14.25 28.61 -7.72
CA GLN A 415 13.87 28.32 -9.10
C GLN A 415 12.47 27.69 -9.20
N ALA A 416 12.12 26.81 -8.25
CA ALA A 416 10.77 26.25 -8.16
C ALA A 416 9.72 27.33 -7.84
N ALA A 417 10.03 28.25 -6.93
CA ALA A 417 9.16 29.38 -6.58
C ALA A 417 9.04 30.42 -7.72
N ALA A 418 10.12 30.70 -8.45
CA ALA A 418 10.12 31.59 -9.61
C ALA A 418 9.36 30.99 -10.81
N ALA A 419 9.34 29.67 -10.97
CA ALA A 419 8.51 28.98 -11.96
C ALA A 419 7.00 29.07 -11.62
N ALA A 420 6.64 29.10 -10.33
CA ALA A 420 5.25 29.24 -9.89
C ALA A 420 4.70 30.67 -10.05
N THR A 421 5.55 31.71 -10.13
CA THR A 421 5.12 33.11 -10.16
C THR A 421 5.01 33.73 -11.57
N ASN A 422 5.46 33.02 -12.63
CA ASN A 422 5.50 33.56 -14.00
C ASN A 422 4.27 33.25 -14.88
N ASN A 423 3.17 32.71 -14.32
CA ASN A 423 1.93 32.45 -15.08
C ASN A 423 1.01 33.66 -15.25
N SER A 424 1.55 34.89 -15.22
CA SER A 424 0.81 36.12 -15.44
C SER A 424 1.69 37.16 -16.14
N ALA A 425 1.96 36.97 -17.44
CA ALA A 425 1.96 38.02 -18.49
C ALA A 425 2.83 37.65 -19.70
N GLY A 426 2.18 37.56 -20.87
CA GLY A 426 2.68 38.18 -22.12
C GLY A 426 3.92 37.62 -22.81
N GLY A 427 3.72 36.58 -23.63
CA GLY A 427 4.27 36.36 -24.98
C GLY A 427 5.73 36.74 -25.34
N LYS A 428 6.51 35.72 -25.73
CA LYS A 428 7.02 35.50 -27.12
C LYS A 428 8.00 34.31 -27.18
N LYS A 429 7.59 33.29 -27.94
CA LYS A 429 8.32 32.26 -28.70
C LYS A 429 9.74 31.89 -28.26
N ASN A 430 9.94 30.62 -27.89
CA ASN A 430 11.09 29.79 -28.30
C ASN A 430 10.77 28.29 -28.17
N ALA A 431 11.37 27.45 -29.02
CA ALA A 431 11.09 26.03 -29.24
C ALA A 431 11.29 25.07 -28.03
N ALA A 432 11.60 25.59 -26.84
CA ALA A 432 11.63 24.83 -25.58
C ALA A 432 10.23 24.64 -24.96
N ASP A 433 9.23 25.42 -25.40
CA ASP A 433 7.88 25.47 -24.81
C ASP A 433 7.01 24.24 -25.14
N MET A 434 7.37 23.48 -26.17
CA MET A 434 6.61 22.31 -26.60
C MET A 434 6.87 21.07 -25.74
N MET A 435 7.97 21.03 -24.98
CA MET A 435 8.27 19.94 -24.05
C MET A 435 7.65 20.18 -22.66
N VAL A 436 7.35 21.44 -22.32
CA VAL A 436 6.74 21.83 -21.04
C VAL A 436 5.22 21.63 -21.05
N LEU A 437 4.56 21.82 -22.20
CA LEU A 437 3.12 21.57 -22.33
C LEU A 437 2.74 20.08 -22.17
N GLN A 438 3.66 19.16 -22.49
CA GLN A 438 3.43 17.72 -22.30
C GLN A 438 3.67 17.23 -20.87
N MET A 439 4.48 17.95 -20.06
CA MET A 439 4.64 17.65 -18.62
C MET A 439 3.62 18.38 -17.73
N SER A 440 3.10 19.54 -18.14
CA SER A 440 2.07 20.27 -17.38
C SER A 440 0.73 19.51 -17.33
N GLN A 441 0.39 18.75 -18.38
CA GLN A 441 -0.78 17.85 -18.39
C GLN A 441 -0.60 16.59 -17.52
N GLN A 442 0.63 16.25 -17.12
CA GLN A 442 0.88 15.12 -16.22
C GLN A 442 0.75 15.50 -14.74
N HIS A 443 0.94 16.77 -14.38
CA HIS A 443 0.81 17.23 -12.99
C HIS A 443 -0.65 17.43 -12.55
N SER A 444 -1.56 17.82 -13.45
CA SER A 444 -3.00 17.82 -13.16
C SER A 444 -3.54 16.40 -12.97
N ASN A 445 -3.07 15.46 -13.79
CA ASN A 445 -3.47 14.06 -13.68
C ASN A 445 -2.92 13.40 -12.40
N ALA A 446 -1.71 13.74 -11.95
CA ALA A 446 -1.17 13.18 -10.71
C ALA A 446 -1.90 13.70 -9.44
N GLU A 447 -2.34 14.96 -9.44
CA GLU A 447 -3.17 15.49 -8.35
C GLU A 447 -4.59 14.92 -8.38
N GLU A 448 -5.17 14.71 -9.56
CA GLU A 448 -6.46 14.04 -9.70
C GLU A 448 -6.36 12.56 -9.33
N GLU A 449 -5.30 11.86 -9.72
CA GLU A 449 -5.06 10.44 -9.42
C GLU A 449 -4.84 10.22 -7.91
N SER A 450 -4.10 11.10 -7.23
CA SER A 450 -3.97 11.06 -5.76
C SER A 450 -5.26 11.41 -5.01
N LYS A 451 -6.08 12.34 -5.53
CA LYS A 451 -7.44 12.58 -5.01
C LYS A 451 -8.34 11.37 -5.22
N LEU A 452 -8.23 10.70 -6.37
CA LEU A 452 -9.05 9.56 -6.74
C LEU A 452 -8.67 8.31 -5.92
N ASP A 453 -7.38 8.11 -5.64
CA ASP A 453 -6.91 7.06 -4.73
C ASP A 453 -7.30 7.34 -3.26
N TYR A 454 -7.24 8.61 -2.84
CA TYR A 454 -7.77 9.02 -1.54
C TYR A 454 -9.28 8.77 -1.44
N LEU A 455 -10.04 9.11 -2.47
CA LEU A 455 -11.49 8.92 -2.53
C LEU A 455 -11.87 7.44 -2.56
N LYS A 456 -11.16 6.59 -3.32
CA LYS A 456 -11.35 5.13 -3.31
C LYS A 456 -11.16 4.56 -1.91
N ASN A 457 -10.08 4.95 -1.24
CA ASN A 457 -9.81 4.49 0.13
C ASN A 457 -10.91 4.98 1.09
N LEU A 458 -11.35 6.23 0.96
CA LEU A 458 -12.47 6.74 1.76
C LEU A 458 -13.77 5.98 1.51
N MET A 459 -14.09 5.65 0.26
CA MET A 459 -15.31 4.91 -0.10
C MET A 459 -15.28 3.45 0.38
N VAL A 460 -14.13 2.78 0.30
CA VAL A 460 -13.97 1.42 0.84
C VAL A 460 -14.19 1.44 2.36
N ASN A 461 -13.58 2.40 3.06
CA ASN A 461 -13.77 2.52 4.50
C ASN A 461 -15.22 2.90 4.84
N TYR A 462 -15.84 3.80 4.07
CA TYR A 462 -17.24 4.22 4.26
C TYR A 462 -18.21 3.05 4.21
N LEU A 463 -18.06 2.12 3.27
CA LEU A 463 -18.94 0.95 3.14
C LEU A 463 -18.83 -0.03 4.32
N THR A 464 -17.70 -0.02 5.02
CA THR A 464 -17.43 -0.92 6.16
C THR A 464 -17.54 -0.24 7.52
N ALA A 465 -17.68 1.08 7.55
CA ALA A 465 -17.65 1.88 8.76
C ALA A 465 -19.01 1.95 9.47
N ASP A 466 -18.96 2.20 10.77
CA ASP A 466 -20.11 2.51 11.61
C ASP A 466 -20.79 3.83 11.19
N GLN A 467 -22.02 4.07 11.67
CA GLN A 467 -22.82 5.21 11.23
C GLN A 467 -22.16 6.57 11.54
N GLU A 468 -21.48 6.69 12.68
CA GLU A 468 -20.88 7.96 13.10
C GLU A 468 -19.63 8.29 12.28
N THR A 469 -18.80 7.27 12.01
CA THR A 469 -17.66 7.39 11.10
C THR A 469 -18.09 7.66 9.66
N ARG A 470 -19.21 7.07 9.21
CA ARG A 470 -19.80 7.32 7.88
C ARG A 470 -20.17 8.78 7.67
N ASP A 471 -20.73 9.44 8.68
CA ASP A 471 -21.11 10.86 8.63
C ASP A 471 -19.88 11.77 8.47
N HIS A 472 -18.77 11.43 9.15
CA HIS A 472 -17.51 12.15 9.01
C HIS A 472 -16.88 11.93 7.62
N MET A 473 -16.92 10.70 7.12
CA MET A 473 -16.44 10.34 5.78
C MET A 473 -17.28 10.96 4.67
N GLU A 474 -18.61 11.08 4.84
CA GLU A 474 -19.52 11.79 3.92
C GLU A 474 -19.12 13.25 3.75
N MET A 475 -18.81 13.93 4.86
CA MET A 475 -18.38 15.33 4.85
C MET A 475 -17.01 15.52 4.18
N ALA A 476 -16.09 14.57 4.40
CA ALA A 476 -14.80 14.54 3.72
C ALA A 476 -14.93 14.24 2.21
N ILE A 477 -15.80 13.29 1.82
CA ILE A 477 -16.14 13.01 0.41
C ILE A 477 -16.75 14.25 -0.24
N GLY A 478 -17.70 14.90 0.42
CA GLY A 478 -18.33 16.13 -0.07
C GLY A 478 -17.32 17.26 -0.27
N THR A 479 -16.32 17.37 0.62
CA THR A 479 -15.23 18.37 0.48
C THR A 479 -14.32 18.04 -0.71
N VAL A 480 -13.95 16.77 -0.90
CA VAL A 480 -13.09 16.33 -2.02
C VAL A 480 -13.80 16.50 -3.37
N LEU A 481 -15.10 16.19 -3.42
CA LEU A 481 -15.94 16.30 -4.62
C LEU A 481 -16.55 17.70 -4.83
N LYS A 482 -16.30 18.63 -3.91
CA LYS A 482 -16.82 20.01 -3.92
C LYS A 482 -18.35 20.08 -3.98
N PHE A 483 -19.03 19.25 -3.22
CA PHE A 483 -20.48 19.34 -3.05
C PHE A 483 -20.87 20.71 -2.49
N THR A 484 -21.93 21.27 -3.04
CA THR A 484 -22.47 22.51 -2.52
C THR A 484 -23.14 22.25 -1.16
N PRO A 485 -23.29 23.28 -0.31
CA PRO A 485 -24.04 23.14 0.94
C PRO A 485 -25.47 22.60 0.73
N THR A 486 -26.06 22.89 -0.43
CA THR A 486 -27.37 22.38 -0.84
C THR A 486 -27.35 20.88 -1.09
N ASP A 487 -26.32 20.36 -1.75
CA ASP A 487 -26.16 18.92 -2.01
C ASP A 487 -25.97 18.14 -0.70
N ILE A 488 -25.18 18.70 0.22
CA ILE A 488 -24.96 18.12 1.55
C ILE A 488 -26.26 18.08 2.35
N ALA A 489 -27.09 19.13 2.29
CA ALA A 489 -28.40 19.16 2.94
C ALA A 489 -29.38 18.16 2.32
N ALA A 490 -29.37 17.99 0.99
CA ALA A 490 -30.21 17.02 0.31
C ALA A 490 -29.84 15.56 0.66
N ILE A 491 -28.55 15.26 0.76
CA ILE A 491 -28.04 13.94 1.19
C ILE A 491 -28.46 13.66 2.64
N LYS A 492 -28.31 14.64 3.53
CA LYS A 492 -28.72 14.49 4.93
C LYS A 492 -30.22 14.23 5.08
N LYS A 493 -31.06 14.98 4.34
CA LYS A 493 -32.51 14.78 4.34
C LYS A 493 -32.89 13.38 3.85
N LYS A 494 -32.30 12.93 2.75
CA LYS A 494 -32.55 11.57 2.23
C LYS A 494 -32.14 10.49 3.24
N LYS A 495 -31.07 10.72 4.00
CA LYS A 495 -30.62 9.79 5.05
C LYS A 495 -31.60 9.73 6.23
N GLU A 496 -32.19 10.86 6.61
CA GLU A 496 -33.25 10.90 7.64
C GLU A 496 -34.50 10.15 7.17
N ASP A 497 -34.87 10.31 5.90
CA ASP A 497 -35.97 9.57 5.28
C ASP A 497 -35.68 8.05 5.26
N ASP A 498 -34.47 7.62 4.85
CA ASP A 498 -34.06 6.21 4.80
C ASP A 498 -33.91 5.58 6.20
N ALA A 499 -33.46 6.36 7.20
CA ALA A 499 -33.39 5.90 8.59
C ALA A 499 -34.78 5.73 9.23
N SER A 500 -35.74 6.59 8.83
CA SER A 500 -37.15 6.46 9.21
C SER A 500 -37.74 5.13 8.72
N TRP A 501 -37.39 4.68 7.51
CA TRP A 501 -37.77 3.37 6.98
C TRP A 501 -37.13 2.20 7.74
N GLY A 502 -35.86 2.32 8.17
CA GLY A 502 -35.15 1.29 8.93
C GLY A 502 -35.69 1.07 10.35
N ALA A 503 -36.12 2.15 11.03
CA ALA A 503 -36.74 2.07 12.36
C ALA A 503 -38.09 1.34 12.33
N TYR A 504 -38.78 1.39 11.20
CA TYR A 504 -40.09 0.79 11.02
C TYR A 504 -40.05 -0.73 10.83
N ILE A 505 -38.94 -1.27 10.31
CA ILE A 505 -38.73 -2.72 10.10
C ILE A 505 -38.25 -3.43 11.38
N GLY A 506 -37.68 -2.69 12.35
CA GLY A 506 -37.17 -3.25 13.61
C GLY A 506 -38.22 -3.51 14.70
N TYR A 507 -39.49 -3.13 14.48
CA TYR A 507 -40.60 -3.28 15.44
C TYR A 507 -41.67 -4.30 15.01
N THR A 508 -41.37 -5.14 14.03
CA THR A 508 -42.17 -6.32 13.63
C THR A 508 -41.32 -7.56 13.75
#